data_AF-A0A9D3RIW3-F1
#
_entry.id   AF-A0A9D3RIW3-F1
#
_cell.length_a   1.000
_cell.length_b   1.000
_cell.length_c   1.000
_cell.angle_alpha   90.00
_cell.angle_beta   90.00
_cell.angle_gamma   90.00
#
_symmetry.space_group_name_H-M   'P 1'
#
loop_
_entity.id
_entity.type
_entity.pdbx_description
1 polymer ?
#
loop_
_entity_poly.entity_id
_entity_poly.type
_entity_poly.pdbx_seq_one_letter_code
_entity_poly.pdbx_strand_id
1 'polypeptide(L)'
;MLKGGGGLFGLVCRNSRLRRTSVVFLGMVVHFVAFYLIFLNIPDDAPLVTSSVTQHEPYLLPSISIALLCSFLLGLGDSCFNTQLYSILGCVYGEESAPAFTIFKFIQSICAALAFFYSGYLLLSWQLLLMVLLGFVGTLCFFLVEKIQNLTEALEQP
;
A
#
# COMPACT_ATOMS: atom_id res chain seq x y z
N MET A 1 -11.95 -27.61 -11.33
CA MET A 1 -10.74 -26.97 -11.92
C MET A 1 -10.99 -25.47 -11.87
N LEU A 2 -10.25 -24.60 -11.17
CA LEU A 2 -8.84 -24.59 -10.73
C LEU A 2 -8.71 -24.66 -9.20
N LYS A 3 -7.87 -25.58 -8.73
CA LYS A 3 -7.16 -25.51 -7.44
C LYS A 3 -5.73 -25.12 -7.81
N GLY A 4 -5.28 -23.91 -7.50
CA GLY A 4 -3.92 -23.48 -7.78
C GLY A 4 -3.55 -22.22 -7.00
N GLY A 5 -2.65 -22.35 -6.02
CA GLY A 5 -1.85 -21.22 -5.53
C GLY A 5 -2.03 -20.74 -4.08
N GLY A 6 -2.83 -21.37 -3.22
CA GLY A 6 -3.08 -20.89 -1.84
C GLY A 6 -2.47 -21.73 -0.71
N GLY A 7 -1.43 -22.54 -1.00
CA GLY A 7 -1.02 -23.71 -0.21
C GLY A 7 -0.64 -23.47 1.26
N LEU A 8 -0.28 -22.23 1.66
CA LEU A 8 0.03 -21.90 3.06
C LEU A 8 -0.97 -20.91 3.70
N PHE A 9 -1.81 -20.25 2.90
CA PHE A 9 -2.81 -19.29 3.38
C PHE A 9 -4.18 -19.92 3.70
N GLY A 10 -4.43 -21.15 3.20
CA GLY A 10 -5.70 -21.86 3.32
C GLY A 10 -5.93 -22.63 4.63
N LEU A 11 -4.88 -22.99 5.38
CA LEU A 11 -4.99 -23.85 6.58
C LEU A 11 -4.91 -23.11 7.92
N VAL A 12 -4.68 -21.79 7.90
CA VAL A 12 -4.73 -20.92 9.10
C VAL A 12 -6.05 -20.13 9.11
N CYS A 13 -7.17 -20.83 8.95
CA CYS A 13 -8.52 -20.28 8.79
C CYS A 13 -9.38 -20.48 10.05
N ARG A 14 -8.86 -20.16 11.24
CA ARG A 14 -9.63 -20.21 12.49
C ARG A 14 -9.90 -18.83 13.12
N ASN A 15 -9.24 -17.77 12.64
CA ASN A 15 -9.52 -16.41 13.10
C ASN A 15 -9.30 -15.37 11.98
N SER A 16 -10.25 -15.27 11.05
CA SER A 16 -10.15 -14.47 9.81
C SER A 16 -9.99 -12.97 10.05
N ARG A 17 -10.57 -12.42 11.14
CA ARG A 17 -10.60 -10.98 11.45
C ARG A 17 -9.27 -10.43 11.97
N LEU A 18 -8.67 -11.04 13.01
CA LEU A 18 -7.36 -10.60 13.51
C LEU A 18 -6.24 -10.76 12.46
N ARG A 19 -6.36 -11.74 11.56
CA ARG A 19 -5.45 -11.90 10.42
C ARG A 19 -5.59 -10.73 9.45
N ARG A 20 -6.80 -10.17 9.31
CA ARG A 20 -7.08 -9.12 8.33
C ARG A 20 -6.35 -7.82 8.67
N THR A 21 -6.55 -7.35 9.90
CA THR A 21 -5.81 -6.23 10.52
C THR A 21 -4.30 -6.47 10.56
N SER A 22 -3.84 -7.68 10.91
CA SER A 22 -2.41 -7.99 11.00
C SER A 22 -1.69 -7.92 9.65
N VAL A 23 -2.33 -8.35 8.55
CA VAL A 23 -1.73 -8.29 7.21
C VAL A 23 -1.61 -6.84 6.73
N VAL A 24 -2.60 -5.99 7.00
CA VAL A 24 -2.51 -4.55 6.67
C VAL A 24 -1.42 -3.86 7.49
N PHE A 25 -1.32 -4.18 8.79
CA PHE A 25 -0.26 -3.67 9.64
C PHE A 25 1.13 -4.09 9.15
N LEU A 26 1.30 -5.37 8.77
CA LEU A 26 2.54 -5.86 8.18
C LEU A 26 2.88 -5.11 6.89
N GLY A 27 1.89 -4.92 5.99
CA GLY A 27 2.07 -4.15 4.77
C GLY A 27 2.55 -2.72 5.04
N MET A 28 1.98 -2.06 6.06
CA MET A 28 2.36 -0.70 6.46
C MET A 28 3.82 -0.64 6.93
N VAL A 29 4.22 -1.57 7.80
CA VAL A 29 5.61 -1.65 8.27
C VAL A 29 6.58 -1.90 7.10
N VAL A 30 6.22 -2.81 6.19
CA VAL A 30 7.02 -3.10 4.99
C VAL A 30 7.16 -1.86 4.09
N HIS A 31 6.08 -1.10 3.86
CA HIS A 31 6.14 0.15 3.11
C HIS A 31 7.03 1.19 3.79
N PHE A 32 6.96 1.33 5.12
CA PHE A 32 7.79 2.28 5.84
C PHE A 32 9.28 1.92 5.73
N VAL A 33 9.62 0.63 5.86
CA VAL A 33 10.99 0.16 5.63
C VAL A 33 11.44 0.44 4.20
N ALA A 34 10.59 0.19 3.21
CA ALA A 34 10.90 0.45 1.82
C ALA A 34 11.12 1.95 1.54
N PHE A 35 10.24 2.83 2.03
CA PHE A 35 10.37 4.27 1.86
C PHE A 35 11.63 4.82 2.54
N TYR A 36 11.97 4.29 3.72
CA TYR A 36 13.21 4.65 4.40
C TYR A 36 14.46 4.23 3.62
N LEU A 37 14.47 3.01 3.06
CA LEU A 37 15.56 2.55 2.21
C LEU A 37 15.67 3.35 0.90
N ILE A 38 14.54 3.77 0.32
CA ILE A 38 14.52 4.64 -0.88
C ILE A 38 15.11 6.01 -0.55
N PHE A 39 14.73 6.62 0.57
CA PHE A 39 15.27 7.89 1.04
C PHE A 39 16.80 7.83 1.26
N LEU A 40 17.32 6.70 1.77
CA LEU A 40 18.75 6.52 1.95
C LEU A 40 19.53 6.27 0.64
N ASN A 41 18.90 5.58 -0.32
CA ASN A 41 19.57 5.10 -1.54
C ASN A 41 19.46 6.06 -2.73
N ILE A 42 18.49 6.99 -2.74
CA ILE A 42 18.23 7.91 -3.86
C ILE A 42 18.32 9.36 -3.37
N PRO A 43 19.05 10.25 -4.08
CA PRO A 43 19.14 11.66 -3.72
C PRO A 43 17.79 12.39 -3.92
N ASP A 44 17.55 13.42 -3.11
CA ASP A 44 16.25 14.11 -3.01
C ASP A 44 15.83 14.83 -4.29
N ASP A 45 16.82 15.33 -5.02
CA ASP A 45 16.72 16.04 -6.29
C ASP A 45 16.59 15.10 -7.52
N ALA A 46 16.62 13.78 -7.32
CA ALA A 46 16.49 12.80 -8.40
C ALA A 46 15.26 13.00 -9.33
N PRO A 47 14.07 13.37 -8.84
CA PRO A 47 12.90 13.58 -9.71
C PRO A 47 12.94 14.90 -10.51
N LEU A 48 13.75 15.88 -10.08
CA LEU A 48 13.82 17.23 -10.66
C LEU A 48 14.98 17.39 -11.65
N VAL A 49 16.02 16.60 -11.50
CA VAL A 49 17.28 16.74 -12.23
C VAL A 49 17.29 15.84 -13.46
N THR A 50 16.64 16.27 -14.52
CA THR A 50 16.70 15.60 -15.83
C THR A 50 17.94 16.04 -16.65
N SER A 51 18.73 17.05 -16.23
CA SER A 51 19.83 17.58 -17.08
C SER A 51 21.04 18.27 -16.42
N SER A 52 21.23 18.31 -15.10
CA SER A 52 22.40 18.98 -14.51
C SER A 52 22.83 18.39 -13.18
N VAL A 53 24.04 17.82 -13.11
CA VAL A 53 24.81 17.44 -11.90
C VAL A 53 24.00 17.55 -10.59
N THR A 54 23.51 16.41 -10.10
CA THR A 54 22.88 16.25 -8.78
C THR A 54 23.71 17.00 -7.74
N GLN A 55 23.11 17.97 -7.06
CA GLN A 55 23.83 18.83 -6.10
C GLN A 55 23.92 18.17 -4.72
N HIS A 56 23.08 17.16 -4.47
CA HIS A 56 23.09 16.37 -3.25
C HIS A 56 23.67 14.97 -3.49
N GLU A 57 24.75 14.68 -2.76
CA GLU A 57 25.28 13.32 -2.65
C GLU A 57 24.27 12.43 -1.89
N PRO A 58 23.97 11.23 -2.39
CA PRO A 58 23.11 10.28 -1.69
C PRO A 58 23.75 9.85 -0.36
N TYR A 59 22.92 9.65 0.68
CA TYR A 59 23.40 9.30 2.03
C TYR A 59 24.11 7.93 2.07
N LEU A 60 23.72 7.00 1.21
CA LEU A 60 24.43 5.75 0.95
C LEU A 60 24.95 5.72 -0.50
N LEU A 61 26.03 4.97 -0.73
CA LEU A 61 26.50 4.67 -2.09
C LEU A 61 25.36 3.94 -2.84
N PRO A 62 24.84 4.49 -3.96
CA PRO A 62 23.69 3.91 -4.65
C PRO A 62 24.00 2.47 -5.04
N SER A 63 23.20 1.52 -4.55
CA SER A 63 23.39 0.10 -4.87
C SER A 63 22.15 -0.48 -5.55
N ILE A 64 22.40 -1.23 -6.62
CA ILE A 64 21.36 -1.94 -7.38
C ILE A 64 20.64 -2.95 -6.47
N SER A 65 21.37 -3.58 -5.55
CA SER A 65 20.80 -4.54 -4.59
C SER A 65 19.77 -3.90 -3.66
N ILE A 66 20.04 -2.71 -3.12
CA ILE A 66 19.07 -1.99 -2.28
C ILE A 66 17.87 -1.55 -3.12
N ALA A 67 18.08 -1.07 -4.34
CA ALA A 67 16.97 -0.70 -5.23
C ALA A 67 16.05 -1.90 -5.53
N LEU A 68 16.61 -3.07 -5.84
CA LEU A 68 15.85 -4.30 -6.05
C LEU A 68 15.11 -4.75 -4.79
N LEU A 69 15.75 -4.63 -3.62
CA LEU A 69 15.11 -4.90 -2.34
C LEU A 69 13.94 -3.95 -2.07
N CYS A 70 14.11 -2.65 -2.34
CA CYS A 70 13.03 -1.66 -2.23
C CYS A 70 11.85 -2.00 -3.14
N SER A 71 12.10 -2.32 -4.42
CA SER A 71 11.04 -2.73 -5.35
C SER A 71 10.31 -3.99 -4.88
N PHE A 72 11.04 -4.97 -4.34
CA PHE A 72 10.45 -6.17 -3.76
C PHE A 72 9.57 -5.84 -2.54
N LEU A 73 10.08 -5.04 -1.60
CA LEU A 73 9.35 -4.65 -0.39
C LEU A 73 8.11 -3.81 -0.73
N LEU A 74 8.22 -2.85 -1.65
CA LEU A 74 7.07 -2.09 -2.14
C LEU A 74 6.00 -3.02 -2.72
N GLY A 75 6.39 -3.93 -3.64
CA GLY A 75 5.46 -4.89 -4.23
C GLY A 75 4.81 -5.83 -3.20
N LEU A 76 5.57 -6.25 -2.18
CA LEU A 76 5.06 -7.04 -1.06
C LEU A 76 4.01 -6.25 -0.26
N GLY A 77 4.32 -5.00 0.11
CA GLY A 77 3.41 -4.12 0.82
C GLY A 77 2.12 -3.85 0.03
N ASP A 78 2.25 -3.49 -1.23
CA ASP A 78 1.11 -3.21 -2.13
C ASP A 78 0.21 -4.42 -2.27
N SER A 79 0.80 -5.62 -2.38
CA SER A 79 0.05 -6.87 -2.46
C SER A 79 -0.74 -7.15 -1.18
N CYS A 80 -0.16 -6.86 -0.01
CA CYS A 80 -0.87 -6.93 1.26
C CYS A 80 -2.05 -5.96 1.28
N PHE A 81 -1.84 -4.67 1.02
CA PHE A 81 -2.93 -3.68 1.03
C PHE A 81 -4.04 -4.03 0.02
N ASN A 82 -3.67 -4.33 -1.22
CA ASN A 82 -4.64 -4.66 -2.28
C ASN A 82 -5.48 -5.88 -1.90
N THR A 83 -4.87 -6.96 -1.39
CA THR A 83 -5.61 -8.17 -0.99
C THR A 83 -6.64 -7.86 0.08
N GLN A 84 -6.24 -7.11 1.10
CA GLN A 84 -7.08 -6.81 2.25
C GLN A 84 -8.18 -5.80 1.93
N LEU A 85 -7.85 -4.79 1.10
CA LEU A 85 -8.80 -3.78 0.67
C LEU A 85 -9.83 -4.36 -0.31
N TYR A 86 -9.42 -5.23 -1.23
CA TYR A 86 -10.36 -5.95 -2.08
C TYR A 86 -11.24 -6.91 -1.27
N SER A 87 -10.69 -7.56 -0.25
CA SER A 87 -11.47 -8.42 0.65
C SER A 87 -12.55 -7.64 1.41
N ILE A 88 -12.23 -6.46 1.96
CA ILE A 88 -13.23 -5.65 2.68
C ILE A 88 -14.26 -5.06 1.72
N LEU A 89 -13.82 -4.57 0.55
CA LEU A 89 -14.72 -3.98 -0.44
C LEU A 89 -15.72 -5.01 -0.99
N GLY A 90 -15.24 -6.22 -1.28
CA GLY A 90 -16.10 -7.33 -1.71
C GLY A 90 -17.02 -7.85 -0.61
N CYS A 91 -16.67 -7.66 0.67
CA CYS A 91 -17.54 -8.03 1.80
C CYS A 91 -18.62 -6.96 2.06
N VAL A 92 -18.26 -5.67 2.00
CA VAL A 92 -19.19 -4.56 2.25
C VAL A 92 -20.19 -4.41 1.11
N TYR A 93 -19.74 -4.57 -0.14
CA TYR A 93 -20.57 -4.41 -1.33
C TYR A 93 -20.82 -5.76 -2.02
N GLY A 94 -21.09 -6.83 -1.25
CA GLY A 94 -21.21 -8.19 -1.80
C GLY A 94 -22.18 -8.31 -2.99
N GLU A 95 -23.37 -7.74 -2.87
CA GLU A 95 -24.41 -7.76 -3.90
C GLU A 95 -24.02 -6.96 -5.16
N GLU A 96 -23.35 -5.81 -4.97
CA GLU A 96 -22.99 -4.86 -6.03
C GLU A 96 -21.48 -4.64 -6.09
N SER A 97 -20.71 -5.73 -6.05
CA SER A 97 -19.26 -5.66 -5.91
C SER A 97 -18.60 -5.10 -7.18
N ALA A 98 -19.05 -5.51 -8.36
CA ALA A 98 -18.51 -5.06 -9.64
C ALA A 98 -18.49 -3.51 -9.82
N PRO A 99 -19.59 -2.77 -9.61
CA PRO A 99 -19.56 -1.31 -9.66
C PRO A 99 -18.70 -0.70 -8.54
N ALA A 100 -18.69 -1.27 -7.33
CA ALA A 100 -17.83 -0.79 -6.24
C ALA A 100 -16.33 -0.91 -6.58
N PHE A 101 -15.89 -2.06 -7.11
CA PHE A 101 -14.52 -2.25 -7.59
C PHE A 101 -14.18 -1.32 -8.76
N THR A 102 -15.15 -1.04 -9.63
CA THR A 102 -14.96 -0.12 -10.77
C THR A 102 -14.70 1.31 -10.28
N ILE A 103 -15.51 1.80 -9.34
CA ILE A 103 -15.32 3.12 -8.74
C ILE A 103 -13.97 3.17 -8.01
N PHE A 104 -13.62 2.13 -7.24
CA PHE A 104 -12.34 2.07 -6.55
C PHE A 104 -11.15 2.20 -7.52
N LYS A 105 -11.13 1.40 -8.59
CA LYS A 105 -10.06 1.46 -9.59
C LYS A 105 -10.05 2.76 -10.38
N PHE A 106 -11.21 3.37 -10.61
CA PHE A 106 -11.30 4.68 -11.25
C PHE A 106 -10.63 5.77 -10.40
N ILE A 107 -10.91 5.82 -9.10
CA ILE A 107 -10.24 6.75 -8.18
C ILE A 107 -8.75 6.46 -8.11
N GLN A 108 -8.34 5.19 -8.01
CA GLN A 108 -6.93 4.81 -8.01
C GLN A 108 -6.20 5.30 -9.27
N SER A 109 -6.83 5.21 -10.44
CA SER A 109 -6.28 5.72 -11.70
C SER A 109 -6.11 7.24 -11.70
N ILE A 110 -7.10 7.98 -11.19
CA ILE A 110 -7.00 9.45 -11.04
C ILE A 110 -5.85 9.81 -10.09
N CYS A 111 -5.76 9.15 -8.93
CA CYS A 111 -4.67 9.37 -7.97
C CYS A 111 -3.31 9.06 -8.59
N ALA A 112 -3.19 7.99 -9.38
CA ALA A 112 -1.96 7.65 -10.08
C ALA A 112 -1.60 8.70 -11.15
N ALA A 113 -2.58 9.20 -11.91
CA ALA A 113 -2.37 10.28 -12.87
C ALA A 113 -1.88 11.58 -12.21
N LEU A 114 -2.49 11.95 -11.07
CA LEU A 114 -2.03 13.08 -10.27
C LEU A 114 -0.61 12.86 -9.72
N ALA A 115 -0.32 11.63 -9.26
CA ALA A 115 1.01 11.25 -8.79
C ALA A 115 2.08 11.40 -9.87
N PHE A 116 1.81 10.93 -11.09
CA PHE A 116 2.71 11.14 -12.21
C PHE A 116 2.85 12.61 -12.60
N PHE A 117 1.77 13.40 -12.52
CA PHE A 117 1.81 14.82 -12.84
C PHE A 117 2.71 15.61 -11.89
N TYR A 118 2.55 15.43 -10.56
CA TYR A 118 3.38 16.17 -9.60
C TYR A 118 4.80 15.59 -9.46
N SER A 119 5.05 14.37 -9.94
CA SER A 119 6.33 13.67 -9.74
C SER A 119 7.54 14.46 -10.28
N GLY A 120 7.38 15.16 -11.41
CA GLY A 120 8.45 15.98 -12.00
C GLY A 120 8.62 17.37 -11.37
N TYR A 121 7.79 17.75 -10.39
CA TYR A 121 7.83 19.07 -9.75
C TYR A 121 8.13 19.01 -8.25
N LEU A 122 7.97 17.84 -7.61
CA LEU A 122 8.21 17.62 -6.18
C LEU A 122 9.49 16.81 -5.96
N LEU A 123 10.28 17.20 -4.95
CA LEU A 123 11.46 16.44 -4.51
C LEU A 123 11.03 15.07 -3.96
N LEU A 124 11.92 14.09 -4.05
CA LEU A 124 11.64 12.70 -3.68
C LEU A 124 11.17 12.57 -2.23
N SER A 125 11.78 13.31 -1.31
CA SER A 125 11.43 13.30 0.12
C SER A 125 10.00 13.74 0.36
N TRP A 126 9.52 14.75 -0.39
CA TRP A 126 8.13 15.20 -0.30
C TRP A 126 7.16 14.15 -0.84
N GLN A 127 7.53 13.45 -1.92
CA GLN A 127 6.73 12.35 -2.44
C GLN A 127 6.64 11.18 -1.45
N LEU A 128 7.77 10.80 -0.85
CA LEU A 128 7.84 9.74 0.17
C LEU A 128 7.05 10.13 1.43
N LEU A 129 7.18 11.37 1.89
CA LEU A 129 6.41 11.89 3.03
C LEU A 129 4.91 11.80 2.77
N LEU A 130 4.47 12.21 1.58
CA LEU A 130 3.07 12.14 1.18
C LEU A 130 2.57 10.69 1.13
N MET A 131 3.38 9.75 0.63
CA MET A 131 3.05 8.31 0.65
C MET A 131 2.96 7.75 2.07
N VAL A 132 3.87 8.14 2.98
CA VAL A 132 3.84 7.73 4.39
C VAL A 132 2.58 8.24 5.08
N LEU A 133 2.26 9.53 4.92
CA LEU A 133 1.10 10.15 5.55
C LEU A 133 -0.20 9.57 5.02
N LEU A 134 -0.37 9.47 3.69
CA LEU A 134 -1.55 8.87 3.09
C LEU A 134 -1.68 7.38 3.42
N GLY A 135 -0.58 6.64 3.43
CA GLY A 135 -0.56 5.22 3.82
C GLY A 135 -0.97 5.01 5.28
N PHE A 136 -0.49 5.87 6.18
CA PHE A 136 -0.89 5.85 7.60
C PHE A 136 -2.38 6.16 7.77
N VAL A 137 -2.87 7.24 7.15
CA VAL A 137 -4.30 7.60 7.18
C VAL A 137 -5.17 6.50 6.57
N GLY A 138 -4.75 5.89 5.46
CA GLY A 138 -5.43 4.77 4.83
C GLY A 138 -5.50 3.53 5.74
N THR A 139 -4.42 3.23 6.46
CA THR A 139 -4.38 2.14 7.44
C THR A 139 -5.32 2.40 8.63
N LEU A 140 -5.35 3.64 9.14
CA LEU A 140 -6.28 4.03 10.20
C LEU A 140 -7.74 3.91 9.73
N CYS A 141 -8.03 4.40 8.51
CA CYS A 141 -9.35 4.28 7.91
C CYS A 141 -9.78 2.81 7.78
N PHE A 142 -8.88 1.93 7.33
CA PHE A 142 -9.13 0.50 7.26
C PHE A 142 -9.49 -0.10 8.63
N PHE A 143 -8.75 0.25 9.70
CA PHE A 143 -9.07 -0.22 11.05
C PHE A 143 -10.40 0.33 11.57
N LEU A 144 -10.76 1.57 11.25
CA LEU A 144 -12.05 2.15 11.60
C LEU A 144 -13.20 1.42 10.90
N VAL A 145 -13.10 1.18 9.59
CA VAL A 145 -14.13 0.44 8.84
C VAL A 145 -14.26 -0.99 9.38
N GLU A 146 -13.14 -1.68 9.64
CA GLU A 146 -13.16 -3.02 10.23
C GLU A 146 -13.81 -3.03 11.61
N LYS A 147 -13.53 -2.02 12.46
CA LYS A 147 -14.16 -1.89 13.78
C LYS A 147 -15.67 -1.63 13.68
N ILE A 148 -16.11 -0.79 12.74
CA ILE A 148 -17.53 -0.52 12.50
C ILE A 148 -18.24 -1.78 12.04
N GLN A 149 -17.67 -2.53 11.09
CA GLN A 149 -18.25 -3.81 10.64
C GLN A 149 -18.41 -4.79 11.80
N ASN A 150 -17.37 -4.95 12.64
CA ASN A 150 -17.42 -5.84 13.79
C ASN A 150 -18.51 -5.44 14.80
N LEU A 151 -18.76 -4.14 14.96
CA LEU A 151 -19.83 -3.64 15.83
C LEU A 151 -21.20 -3.97 15.25
N THR A 152 -21.41 -3.74 13.95
CA THR A 152 -22.67 -4.06 13.27
C THR A 152 -23.01 -5.54 13.39
N GLU A 153 -22.05 -6.42 13.10
CA GLU A 153 -22.24 -7.88 13.23
C GLU A 153 -22.60 -8.30 14.67
N ALA A 154 -22.04 -7.63 15.69
CA ALA A 154 -22.32 -7.92 17.09
C ALA A 154 -23.73 -7.46 17.54
N LEU A 155 -24.29 -6.43 16.89
CA LEU A 155 -25.66 -5.96 17.15
C LEU A 155 -26.72 -6.83 16.45
N GLU A 156 -26.35 -7.51 15.36
CA GLU A 156 -27.24 -8.40 14.61
C GLU A 156 -27.29 -9.84 15.18
N GLN A 157 -26.45 -10.18 16.16
CA GLN A 157 -26.54 -11.46 16.87
C GLN A 157 -27.48 -11.34 18.10
N PRO A 158 -28.67 -11.99 18.09
CA PRO A 158 -29.61 -11.97 19.21
C PRO A 158 -29.12 -12.75 20.44
#